data_AF-A0AA41CMZ3-F1
#
_entry.id   AF-A0AA41CMZ3-F1
#
_cell.length_a   1.000
_cell.length_b   1.000
_cell.length_c   1.000
_cell.angle_alpha   90.00
_cell.angle_beta   90.00
_cell.angle_gamma   90.00
#
_symmetry.space_group_name_H-M   'P 1'
#
loop_
_entity.id
_entity.type
_entity.pdbx_description
1 polymer ?
#
loop_
_entity_poly.entity_id
_entity_poly.type
_entity_poly.pdbx_seq_one_letter_code
_entity_poly.pdbx_strand_id
1 'polypeptide(L)'
;MTIDSLDVSYGDMWGSHEGPTHPNPIPNALAARRHEAGMSYAVLLSSRERPLAMVERWPRGMWRVYLFDFKPFGTGMLLAHRNTRLTGGDKETSTVEALSCPAPEFGDWQVFAPFLAQQGHEPAPTVVLNDVSVDEGAGPLRPTGIEHLFVPGPRDTPDGPAVVELGDAGAVRITSGRLAVSDPGWVSEPRTVAVPPGEYPVTLALLRRTPWLRVAAAKVTLLDAPPHAWEMALRPDEDPELLGEGEFYGVGVDTGTVAFMDATRTVSEEALDEEVFHPLSFDDCPGVELPGTETEPNLIAFSAGWGDGSYPVWIGRTEDGQAGCVVVDLRLYPSDEEKQVPGGPGPSPA
;
A
#
# COMPACT_ATOMS: atom_id res chain seq x y z
N MET A 1 29.99 -25.15 1.22
CA MET A 1 28.93 -26.17 1.45
C MET A 1 28.42 -26.63 0.10
N THR A 2 28.24 -27.94 -0.11
CA THR A 2 27.62 -28.46 -1.32
C THR A 2 26.13 -28.12 -1.33
N ILE A 3 25.63 -27.52 -2.42
CA ILE A 3 24.22 -27.19 -2.63
C ILE A 3 23.67 -28.15 -3.68
N ASP A 4 22.90 -29.13 -3.24
CA ASP A 4 22.15 -30.10 -4.06
C ASP A 4 20.68 -29.74 -4.22
N SER A 5 20.12 -29.01 -3.25
CA SER A 5 18.80 -28.39 -3.33
C SER A 5 18.76 -26.96 -2.79
N LEU A 6 17.85 -26.17 -3.35
CA LEU A 6 17.48 -24.84 -2.89
C LEU A 6 15.99 -24.80 -2.58
N ASP A 7 15.64 -24.31 -1.41
CA ASP A 7 14.28 -23.95 -1.05
C ASP A 7 14.02 -22.53 -1.53
N VAL A 8 12.90 -22.33 -2.23
CA VAL A 8 12.52 -21.08 -2.89
C VAL A 8 11.23 -20.58 -2.27
N SER A 9 11.26 -19.40 -1.67
CA SER A 9 10.06 -18.74 -1.14
C SER A 9 9.97 -17.31 -1.67
N TYR A 10 8.75 -16.79 -1.75
CA TYR A 10 8.47 -15.45 -2.28
C TYR A 10 7.85 -14.56 -1.20
N GLY A 11 7.89 -13.25 -1.43
CA GLY A 11 7.21 -12.27 -0.60
C GLY A 11 7.49 -10.85 -1.06
N ASP A 12 7.24 -9.91 -0.16
CA ASP A 12 7.43 -8.48 -0.45
C ASP A 12 8.89 -8.04 -0.45
N MET A 13 9.12 -6.84 -0.98
CA MET A 13 10.44 -6.24 -1.08
C MET A 13 11.05 -6.04 0.31
N TRP A 14 12.35 -6.29 0.41
CA TRP A 14 13.06 -6.25 1.66
C TRP A 14 13.42 -4.79 2.00
N GLY A 15 12.54 -4.15 2.77
CA GLY A 15 12.78 -2.83 3.36
C GLY A 15 13.81 -2.88 4.50
N SER A 16 13.49 -2.24 5.63
CA SER A 16 14.30 -2.22 6.86
C SER A 16 14.27 -3.52 7.68
N HIS A 17 13.89 -4.66 7.07
CA HIS A 17 13.71 -5.92 7.79
C HIS A 17 15.05 -6.58 8.14
N GLU A 18 15.26 -6.88 9.43
CA GLU A 18 16.47 -7.53 9.97
C GLU A 18 16.19 -8.95 10.47
N GLY A 19 15.65 -9.83 9.60
CA GLY A 19 15.33 -11.22 9.91
C GLY A 19 16.02 -12.26 9.02
N PRO A 20 16.12 -13.54 9.43
CA PRO A 20 16.71 -14.62 8.61
C PRO A 20 15.72 -15.32 7.66
N THR A 21 14.43 -14.97 7.73
CA THR A 21 13.34 -15.53 6.91
C THR A 21 12.73 -14.43 6.04
N HIS A 22 11.96 -14.82 5.02
CA HIS A 22 11.27 -13.86 4.15
C HIS A 22 10.38 -12.90 4.98
N PRO A 23 10.52 -11.56 4.88
CA PRO A 23 9.55 -10.61 5.41
C PRO A 23 8.27 -10.80 4.61
N ASN A 24 7.14 -10.97 5.29
CA ASN A 24 5.80 -11.06 4.67
C ASN A 24 5.79 -12.02 3.45
N PRO A 25 5.92 -13.33 3.69
CA PRO A 25 5.89 -14.31 2.62
C PRO A 25 4.55 -14.23 1.86
N ILE A 26 4.61 -14.37 0.53
CA ILE A 26 3.44 -14.39 -0.34
C ILE A 26 3.30 -15.75 -1.05
N PRO A 27 2.08 -16.13 -1.47
CA PRO A 27 1.85 -17.37 -2.21
C PRO A 27 2.60 -17.37 -3.54
N ASN A 28 3.08 -18.54 -3.96
CA ASN A 28 3.77 -18.69 -5.25
C ASN A 28 2.90 -18.23 -6.43
N ALA A 29 1.59 -18.50 -6.38
CA ALA A 29 0.64 -18.07 -7.41
C ALA A 29 0.53 -16.53 -7.49
N LEU A 30 0.58 -15.84 -6.34
CA LEU A 30 0.61 -14.38 -6.32
C LEU A 30 1.92 -13.82 -6.88
N ALA A 31 3.06 -14.42 -6.49
CA ALA A 31 4.36 -14.04 -7.04
C ALA A 31 4.44 -14.24 -8.56
N ALA A 32 3.83 -15.32 -9.08
CA ALA A 32 3.73 -15.59 -10.52
C ALA A 32 2.92 -14.51 -11.24
N ARG A 33 1.73 -14.16 -10.73
CA ARG A 33 0.89 -13.08 -11.29
C ARG A 33 1.63 -11.73 -11.26
N ARG A 34 2.30 -11.39 -10.16
CA ARG A 34 3.15 -10.18 -10.06
C ARG A 34 4.31 -10.21 -11.05
N HIS A 35 4.91 -11.37 -11.30
CA HIS A 35 5.95 -11.52 -12.32
C HIS A 35 5.41 -11.19 -13.72
N GLU A 36 4.30 -11.82 -14.11
CA GLU A 36 3.64 -11.60 -15.40
C GLU A 36 3.23 -10.14 -15.58
N ALA A 37 2.72 -9.50 -14.53
CA ALA A 37 2.32 -8.08 -14.52
C ALA A 37 3.49 -7.09 -14.48
N GLY A 38 4.74 -7.56 -14.40
CA GLY A 38 5.89 -6.64 -14.30
C GLY A 38 6.07 -5.96 -12.94
N MET A 39 5.36 -6.42 -11.90
CA MET A 39 5.41 -5.88 -10.54
C MET A 39 6.63 -6.39 -9.75
N SER A 40 6.92 -5.69 -8.67
CA SER A 40 7.95 -6.07 -7.72
C SER A 40 7.55 -7.26 -6.87
N TYR A 41 8.52 -8.11 -6.56
CA TYR A 41 8.45 -9.16 -5.55
C TYR A 41 9.89 -9.59 -5.22
N ALA A 42 10.06 -10.25 -4.09
CA ALA A 42 11.34 -10.84 -3.69
C ALA A 42 11.28 -12.38 -3.76
N VAL A 43 12.44 -12.97 -3.97
CA VAL A 43 12.71 -14.41 -3.91
C VAL A 43 13.81 -14.64 -2.90
N LEU A 44 13.55 -15.48 -1.91
CA LEU A 44 14.56 -15.96 -0.97
C LEU A 44 14.98 -17.37 -1.36
N LEU A 45 16.28 -17.54 -1.62
CA LEU A 45 16.92 -18.82 -1.88
C LEU A 45 17.59 -19.29 -0.60
N SER A 46 17.14 -20.43 -0.08
CA SER A 46 17.67 -21.03 1.14
C SER A 46 18.16 -22.45 0.90
N SER A 47 19.03 -22.96 1.77
CA SER A 47 19.38 -24.39 1.79
C SER A 47 19.58 -24.83 3.23
N ARG A 48 18.94 -25.93 3.63
CA ARG A 48 19.00 -26.46 5.01
C ARG A 48 18.66 -25.37 6.05
N GLU A 49 17.56 -24.65 5.79
CA GLU A 49 17.05 -23.54 6.63
C GLU A 49 17.99 -22.33 6.76
N ARG A 50 19.02 -22.22 5.90
CA ARG A 50 19.91 -21.07 5.87
C ARG A 50 19.65 -20.22 4.63
N PRO A 51 19.35 -18.91 4.78
CA PRO A 51 19.22 -18.01 3.64
C PRO A 51 20.57 -17.86 2.94
N LEU A 52 20.61 -18.01 1.63
CA LEU A 52 21.83 -17.95 0.82
C LEU A 52 21.85 -16.70 -0.07
N ALA A 53 20.72 -16.39 -0.69
CA ALA A 53 20.56 -15.19 -1.48
C ALA A 53 19.13 -14.68 -1.42
N MET A 54 18.99 -13.37 -1.57
CA MET A 54 17.73 -12.70 -1.83
C MET A 54 17.80 -12.02 -3.19
N VAL A 55 16.75 -12.20 -3.98
CA VAL A 55 16.62 -11.64 -5.31
C VAL A 55 15.36 -10.78 -5.35
N GLU A 56 15.54 -9.49 -5.54
CA GLU A 56 14.47 -8.52 -5.73
C GLU A 56 14.25 -8.27 -7.22
N ARG A 57 13.02 -8.43 -7.68
CA ARG A 57 12.59 -7.92 -8.98
C ARG A 57 11.90 -6.58 -8.79
N TRP A 58 12.23 -5.63 -9.64
CA TRP A 58 11.64 -4.29 -9.67
C TRP A 58 10.94 -4.06 -11.02
N PRO A 59 10.00 -3.09 -11.11
CA PRO A 59 9.39 -2.70 -12.37
C PRO A 59 10.43 -2.39 -13.46
N ARG A 60 10.02 -2.53 -14.72
CA ARG A 60 10.89 -2.35 -15.91
C ARG A 60 12.02 -3.38 -16.03
N GLY A 61 11.87 -4.54 -15.38
CA GLY A 61 12.80 -5.68 -15.51
C GLY A 61 14.13 -5.46 -14.82
N MET A 62 14.18 -4.57 -13.82
CA MET A 62 15.37 -4.36 -12.99
C MET A 62 15.45 -5.46 -11.92
N TRP A 63 16.66 -5.91 -11.63
CA TRP A 63 16.92 -6.96 -10.63
C TRP A 63 17.98 -6.49 -9.65
N ARG A 64 17.84 -6.89 -8.40
CA ARG A 64 18.84 -6.69 -7.36
C ARG A 64 19.04 -8.01 -6.62
N VAL A 65 20.30 -8.37 -6.39
CA VAL A 65 20.65 -9.63 -5.71
C VAL A 65 21.49 -9.29 -4.49
N TYR A 66 21.08 -9.81 -3.34
CA TYR A 66 21.81 -9.76 -2.09
C TYR A 66 22.29 -11.17 -1.76
N LEU A 67 23.56 -11.31 -1.43
CA LEU A 67 24.15 -12.59 -1.02
C LEU A 67 24.40 -12.53 0.49
N PHE A 68 24.00 -13.58 1.20
CA PHE A 68 24.25 -13.70 2.62
C PHE A 68 25.63 -14.37 2.83
N ASP A 69 26.59 -13.66 3.45
CA ASP A 69 27.89 -14.23 3.86
C ASP A 69 27.86 -14.52 5.37
N PHE A 70 28.02 -15.78 5.76
CA PHE A 70 28.12 -16.18 7.18
C PHE A 70 29.60 -16.29 7.57
N LYS A 71 30.31 -15.16 7.67
CA LYS A 71 31.61 -15.14 8.37
C LYS A 71 31.41 -14.86 9.85
N PRO A 72 32.02 -15.65 10.76
CA PRO A 72 31.98 -15.34 12.18
C PRO A 72 32.73 -14.04 12.44
N PHE A 73 32.03 -12.96 12.82
CA PHE A 73 32.61 -11.71 13.28
C PHE A 73 32.21 -11.46 14.74
N GLY A 74 32.88 -12.16 15.67
CA GLY A 74 32.60 -12.04 17.09
C GLY A 74 31.25 -12.64 17.51
N THR A 75 31.09 -12.89 18.80
CA THR A 75 29.90 -13.55 19.35
C THR A 75 28.62 -12.73 19.13
N GLY A 76 27.70 -13.26 18.31
CA GLY A 76 26.27 -12.95 18.43
C GLY A 76 25.60 -12.11 17.33
N MET A 77 26.24 -11.77 16.21
CA MET A 77 25.59 -11.07 15.09
C MET A 77 26.11 -11.50 13.71
N LEU A 78 25.24 -11.41 12.69
CA LEU A 78 25.53 -11.60 11.27
C LEU A 78 25.56 -10.23 10.56
N LEU A 79 26.57 -10.01 9.71
CA LEU A 79 26.73 -8.81 8.90
C LEU A 79 26.50 -9.17 7.42
N ALA A 80 25.40 -8.69 6.83
CA ALA A 80 25.18 -8.79 5.39
C ALA A 80 26.02 -7.75 4.64
N HIS A 81 26.88 -8.18 3.72
CA HIS A 81 27.61 -7.29 2.82
C HIS A 81 27.40 -7.75 1.37
N ARG A 82 26.65 -6.97 0.59
CA ARG A 82 27.20 -6.16 -0.52
C ARG A 82 26.11 -5.26 -1.13
N ASN A 83 26.16 -3.98 -0.76
CA ASN A 83 25.42 -2.89 -1.37
C ASN A 83 26.18 -2.45 -2.64
N THR A 84 25.58 -2.51 -3.83
CA THR A 84 26.06 -1.71 -4.97
C THR A 84 25.11 -0.56 -5.21
N ARG A 85 25.24 0.49 -4.38
CA ARG A 85 24.88 1.85 -4.79
C ARG A 85 26.14 2.44 -5.43
N LEU A 86 26.14 2.57 -6.75
CA LEU A 86 27.15 3.38 -7.45
C LEU A 86 26.89 4.85 -7.09
N THR A 87 27.57 5.36 -6.07
CA THR A 87 27.76 6.80 -5.88
C THR A 87 29.26 7.06 -5.88
N GLY A 88 29.71 7.90 -6.81
CA GLY A 88 31.12 8.14 -7.10
C GLY A 88 31.93 8.60 -5.90
N GLY A 89 33.09 7.96 -5.70
CA GLY A 89 34.08 8.33 -4.70
C GLY A 89 35.13 7.22 -4.61
N ASP A 90 36.34 7.51 -5.07
CA ASP A 90 37.45 6.56 -5.23
C ASP A 90 37.81 5.79 -3.95
N LYS A 91 37.92 4.46 -4.04
CA LYS A 91 39.18 3.66 -3.94
C LYS A 91 38.91 2.18 -3.62
N GLU A 92 39.77 1.35 -4.19
CA GLU A 92 39.87 -0.12 -4.08
C GLU A 92 38.89 -0.92 -4.94
N THR A 93 39.19 -0.92 -6.23
CA THR A 93 38.83 -1.95 -7.20
C THR A 93 39.47 -3.29 -6.80
N SER A 94 38.77 -4.08 -6.00
CA SER A 94 38.89 -5.54 -6.15
C SER A 94 38.27 -5.92 -7.49
N THR A 95 39.08 -6.51 -8.37
CA THR A 95 38.65 -7.09 -9.64
C THR A 95 37.70 -8.26 -9.35
N VAL A 96 36.42 -7.95 -9.18
CA VAL A 96 35.37 -8.96 -9.20
C VAL A 96 35.08 -9.25 -10.66
N GLU A 97 35.28 -10.50 -11.08
CA GLU A 97 34.76 -10.97 -12.36
C GLU A 97 33.27 -10.61 -12.41
N ALA A 98 32.90 -9.74 -13.36
CA ALA A 98 31.52 -9.38 -13.59
C ALA A 98 30.78 -10.63 -14.09
N LEU A 99 30.22 -11.43 -13.18
CA LEU A 99 29.28 -12.47 -13.55
C LEU A 99 28.01 -11.81 -14.08
N SER A 100 27.68 -12.12 -15.32
CA SER A 100 26.40 -11.81 -15.94
C SER A 100 25.60 -13.09 -16.06
N CYS A 101 24.29 -12.99 -15.82
CA CYS A 101 23.34 -14.04 -16.13
C CYS A 101 22.17 -13.44 -16.93
N PRO A 102 21.44 -14.25 -17.73
CA PRO A 102 20.18 -13.79 -18.30
C PRO A 102 19.19 -13.45 -17.19
N ALA A 103 18.22 -12.58 -17.49
CA ALA A 103 17.08 -12.40 -16.60
C ALA A 103 16.31 -13.73 -16.52
N PRO A 104 16.03 -14.26 -15.31
CA PRO A 104 15.33 -15.53 -15.17
C PRO A 104 13.87 -15.43 -15.60
N GLU A 105 13.35 -16.49 -16.21
CA GLU A 105 11.92 -16.77 -16.22
C GLU A 105 11.44 -17.09 -14.80
N PHE A 106 10.15 -16.88 -14.51
CA PHE A 106 9.59 -17.25 -13.22
C PHE A 106 9.77 -18.75 -12.96
N GLY A 107 10.40 -19.10 -11.82
CA GLY A 107 10.72 -20.49 -11.47
C GLY A 107 12.13 -20.93 -11.84
N ASP A 108 12.85 -20.22 -12.72
CA ASP A 108 14.22 -20.58 -13.14
C ASP A 108 15.30 -20.00 -12.21
N TRP A 109 15.20 -20.29 -10.91
CA TRP A 109 16.06 -19.68 -9.89
C TRP A 109 17.47 -20.27 -9.81
N GLN A 110 17.69 -21.41 -10.46
CA GLN A 110 19.02 -22.04 -10.59
C GLN A 110 20.03 -21.14 -11.32
N VAL A 111 19.56 -20.15 -12.09
CA VAL A 111 20.41 -19.15 -12.75
C VAL A 111 21.32 -18.41 -11.75
N PHE A 112 20.94 -18.37 -10.48
CA PHE A 112 21.71 -17.70 -9.42
C PHE A 112 22.78 -18.60 -8.76
N ALA A 113 22.82 -19.90 -9.07
CA ALA A 113 23.83 -20.82 -8.51
C ALA A 113 25.30 -20.37 -8.71
N PRO A 114 25.70 -19.77 -9.86
CA PRO A 114 27.05 -19.23 -10.03
C PRO A 114 27.40 -18.10 -9.05
N PHE A 115 26.43 -17.29 -8.63
CA PHE A 115 26.65 -16.25 -7.61
C PHE A 115 26.85 -16.86 -6.21
N LEU A 116 26.13 -17.94 -5.90
CA LEU A 116 26.34 -18.71 -4.66
C LEU A 116 27.73 -19.34 -4.64
N ALA A 117 28.25 -19.81 -5.78
CA ALA A 117 29.58 -20.37 -5.87
C ALA A 117 30.69 -19.36 -5.49
N GLN A 118 30.49 -18.06 -5.78
CA GLN A 118 31.43 -17.01 -5.35
C GLN A 118 31.55 -16.88 -3.82
N GLN A 119 30.54 -17.32 -3.07
CA GLN A 119 30.55 -17.31 -1.60
C GLN A 119 31.19 -18.59 -0.99
N GLY A 120 31.85 -19.42 -1.81
CA GLY A 120 32.45 -20.67 -1.35
C GLY A 120 31.44 -21.81 -1.16
N HIS A 121 30.25 -21.68 -1.74
CA HIS A 121 29.35 -22.81 -1.93
C HIS A 121 29.76 -23.62 -3.18
N GLU A 122 29.42 -24.91 -3.19
CA GLU A 122 29.68 -25.81 -4.32
C GLU A 122 28.33 -26.31 -4.84
N PRO A 123 27.69 -25.59 -5.78
CA PRO A 123 26.46 -26.07 -6.40
C PRO A 123 26.70 -27.38 -7.15
N ALA A 124 25.79 -28.34 -6.99
CA ALA A 124 25.78 -29.55 -7.80
C ALA A 124 25.53 -29.23 -9.28
N PRO A 125 25.92 -30.10 -10.24
CA PRO A 125 25.63 -29.92 -11.66
C PRO A 125 24.14 -29.76 -11.98
N THR A 126 23.28 -30.27 -11.10
CA THR A 126 21.83 -30.10 -11.13
C THR A 126 21.38 -29.79 -9.71
N VAL A 127 20.79 -28.62 -9.50
CA VAL A 127 20.25 -28.19 -8.21
C VAL A 127 18.74 -28.38 -8.25
N VAL A 128 18.19 -29.11 -7.29
CA VAL A 128 16.74 -29.28 -7.16
C VAL A 128 16.15 -28.02 -6.52
N LEU A 129 15.16 -27.41 -7.16
CA LEU A 129 14.40 -26.30 -6.58
C LEU A 129 13.16 -26.86 -5.87
N ASN A 130 13.03 -26.56 -4.58
CA ASN A 130 11.87 -26.89 -3.77
C ASN A 130 11.06 -25.61 -3.53
N ASP A 131 9.85 -25.55 -4.07
CA ASP A 131 8.95 -24.43 -3.82
C ASP A 131 8.38 -24.49 -2.40
N VAL A 132 8.60 -23.42 -1.63
CA VAL A 132 8.07 -23.19 -0.28
C VAL A 132 7.08 -22.03 -0.36
N SER A 133 5.81 -22.37 -0.52
CA SER A 133 4.69 -21.41 -0.58
C SER A 133 3.98 -21.32 0.76
N VAL A 134 3.48 -20.13 1.08
CA VAL A 134 2.43 -19.93 2.10
C VAL A 134 1.05 -20.16 1.51
N ASP A 135 0.05 -20.26 2.39
CA ASP A 135 -1.37 -20.34 2.02
C ASP A 135 -1.83 -19.05 1.32
N GLU A 136 -2.84 -19.12 0.46
CA GLU A 136 -3.33 -17.96 -0.30
C GLU A 136 -3.94 -16.84 0.58
N GLY A 137 -4.26 -17.15 1.83
CA GLY A 137 -4.80 -16.18 2.79
C GLY A 137 -6.22 -15.74 2.45
N ALA A 138 -6.72 -14.71 3.13
CA ALA A 138 -8.07 -14.19 2.89
C ALA A 138 -8.23 -13.39 1.57
N GLY A 139 -7.12 -13.16 0.86
CA GLY A 139 -7.05 -12.30 -0.33
C GLY A 139 -7.01 -10.80 0.02
N PRO A 140 -7.24 -9.93 -0.98
CA PRO A 140 -7.16 -8.48 -0.81
C PRO A 140 -8.06 -7.96 0.32
N LEU A 141 -7.77 -6.75 0.80
CA LEU A 141 -8.61 -6.07 1.78
C LEU A 141 -10.07 -6.10 1.33
N ARG A 142 -10.96 -6.50 2.24
CA ARG A 142 -12.40 -6.61 1.96
C ARG A 142 -13.14 -5.39 2.49
N PRO A 143 -14.18 -4.90 1.80
CA PRO A 143 -15.00 -3.78 2.24
C PRO A 143 -15.95 -4.20 3.36
N THR A 144 -15.41 -4.50 4.54
CA THR A 144 -16.15 -5.10 5.64
C THR A 144 -16.50 -4.04 6.68
N GLY A 145 -17.80 -3.87 6.96
CA GLY A 145 -18.27 -2.93 7.97
C GLY A 145 -18.10 -1.44 7.61
N ILE A 146 -18.04 -1.11 6.32
CA ILE A 146 -17.85 0.27 5.85
C ILE A 146 -18.99 1.18 6.33
N GLU A 147 -20.23 0.69 6.31
CA GLU A 147 -21.39 1.40 6.86
C GLU A 147 -21.27 1.69 8.37
N HIS A 148 -20.61 0.81 9.14
CA HIS A 148 -20.44 0.97 10.58
C HIS A 148 -19.50 2.12 10.95
N LEU A 149 -18.65 2.57 10.01
CA LEU A 149 -17.79 3.75 10.18
C LEU A 149 -18.63 5.03 10.37
N PHE A 150 -19.85 5.07 9.81
CA PHE A 150 -20.74 6.23 9.85
C PHE A 150 -21.91 6.09 10.85
N VAL A 151 -21.82 5.14 11.78
CA VAL A 151 -22.81 4.98 12.86
C VAL A 151 -22.27 5.67 14.13
N PRO A 152 -22.87 6.77 14.62
CA PRO A 152 -22.42 7.41 15.85
C PRO A 152 -22.45 6.45 17.05
N GLY A 153 -21.52 6.61 17.99
CA GLY A 153 -21.54 5.89 19.26
C GLY A 153 -20.17 5.38 19.70
N PRO A 154 -20.12 4.69 20.85
CA PRO A 154 -18.87 4.18 21.40
C PRO A 154 -18.22 3.15 20.46
N ARG A 155 -16.89 3.12 20.47
CA ARG A 155 -16.06 2.14 19.76
C ARG A 155 -14.91 1.68 20.64
N ASP A 156 -14.66 0.39 20.59
CA ASP A 156 -13.43 -0.18 21.11
C ASP A 156 -12.38 -0.17 19.99
N THR A 157 -11.30 0.59 20.20
CA THR A 157 -10.18 0.67 19.27
C THR A 157 -8.91 0.11 19.91
N PRO A 158 -7.89 -0.25 19.12
CA PRO A 158 -6.63 -0.78 19.65
C PRO A 158 -5.98 0.10 20.72
N ASP A 159 -6.15 1.42 20.60
CA ASP A 159 -5.55 2.36 21.53
C ASP A 159 -6.44 2.62 22.78
N GLY A 160 -7.62 1.99 22.89
CA GLY A 160 -8.61 2.19 23.96
C GLY A 160 -10.01 2.65 23.49
N PRO A 161 -10.93 2.98 24.42
CA PRO A 161 -12.28 3.43 24.06
C PRO A 161 -12.26 4.78 23.34
N ALA A 162 -13.18 4.95 22.39
CA ALA A 162 -13.42 6.18 21.66
C ALA A 162 -14.91 6.32 21.33
N VAL A 163 -15.31 7.48 20.80
CA VAL A 163 -16.67 7.73 20.31
C VAL A 163 -16.61 8.18 18.87
N VAL A 164 -17.39 7.54 18.01
CA VAL A 164 -17.62 7.99 16.64
C VAL A 164 -18.72 9.03 16.64
N GLU A 165 -18.46 10.16 15.98
CA GLU A 165 -19.39 11.25 15.73
C GLU A 165 -19.40 11.56 14.24
N LEU A 166 -20.43 12.26 13.75
CA LEU A 166 -20.51 12.68 12.36
C LEU A 166 -20.30 14.18 12.26
N GLY A 167 -19.41 14.61 11.36
CA GLY A 167 -19.19 15.99 10.98
C GLY A 167 -19.71 16.25 9.56
N ASP A 168 -20.35 17.41 9.38
CA ASP A 168 -20.69 17.94 8.06
C ASP A 168 -19.48 18.71 7.51
N ALA A 169 -19.00 18.31 6.33
CA ALA A 169 -17.89 18.97 5.65
C ALA A 169 -18.35 19.78 4.43
N GLY A 170 -19.66 20.03 4.28
CA GLY A 170 -20.24 20.75 3.16
C GLY A 170 -20.53 19.84 1.97
N ALA A 171 -20.51 20.40 0.76
CA ALA A 171 -20.82 19.67 -0.47
C ALA A 171 -19.72 19.86 -1.51
N VAL A 172 -19.31 18.77 -2.16
CA VAL A 172 -18.38 18.81 -3.29
C VAL A 172 -19.15 18.97 -4.60
N ARG A 173 -18.73 19.93 -5.42
CA ARG A 173 -19.31 20.17 -6.74
C ARG A 173 -18.55 19.40 -7.81
N ILE A 174 -19.28 18.65 -8.63
CA ILE A 174 -18.75 17.88 -9.76
C ILE A 174 -19.39 18.36 -11.05
N THR A 175 -18.59 18.80 -12.01
CA THR A 175 -19.00 19.30 -13.33
C THR A 175 -18.54 18.40 -14.47
N SER A 176 -17.42 17.70 -14.32
CA SER A 176 -16.86 16.81 -15.35
C SER A 176 -17.50 15.43 -15.40
N GLY A 177 -18.30 15.09 -14.40
CA GLY A 177 -18.86 13.75 -14.19
C GLY A 177 -17.84 12.75 -13.63
N ARG A 178 -16.75 13.24 -13.03
CA ARG A 178 -15.74 12.41 -12.37
C ARG A 178 -15.37 13.01 -11.01
N LEU A 179 -15.69 12.28 -9.95
CA LEU A 179 -15.20 12.55 -8.60
C LEU A 179 -13.77 12.03 -8.49
N ALA A 180 -12.81 12.89 -8.16
CA ALA A 180 -11.45 12.55 -7.85
C ALA A 180 -11.23 12.48 -6.33
N VAL A 181 -10.43 11.49 -5.91
CA VAL A 181 -9.89 11.35 -4.55
C VAL A 181 -8.38 11.35 -4.66
N SER A 182 -7.72 12.28 -3.98
CA SER A 182 -6.26 12.44 -4.01
C SER A 182 -5.75 13.15 -2.75
N ASP A 183 -4.46 13.05 -2.49
CA ASP A 183 -3.74 14.12 -1.79
C ASP A 183 -3.76 15.39 -2.68
N PRO A 184 -4.25 16.53 -2.18
CA PRO A 184 -4.33 17.75 -2.97
C PRO A 184 -2.96 18.39 -3.24
N GLY A 185 -1.92 18.11 -2.43
CA GLY A 185 -0.55 18.56 -2.67
C GLY A 185 0.20 17.75 -3.72
N TRP A 186 -0.28 16.54 -4.04
CA TRP A 186 0.35 15.62 -5.00
C TRP A 186 -0.65 15.03 -6.01
N VAL A 187 -1.27 15.89 -6.80
CA VAL A 187 -2.26 15.49 -7.82
C VAL A 187 -1.56 15.10 -9.13
N SER A 188 -1.17 13.83 -9.28
CA SER A 188 -0.63 13.30 -10.54
C SER A 188 -1.53 12.26 -11.19
N GLU A 189 -2.02 11.29 -10.41
CA GLU A 189 -2.89 10.20 -10.87
C GLU A 189 -4.04 9.99 -9.88
N PRO A 190 -5.00 10.93 -9.79
CA PRO A 190 -6.09 10.84 -8.83
C PRO A 190 -6.95 9.61 -9.09
N ARG A 191 -7.43 8.99 -8.02
CA ARG A 191 -8.40 7.90 -8.12
C ARG A 191 -9.76 8.50 -8.47
N THR A 192 -10.33 8.09 -9.60
CA THR A 192 -11.57 8.70 -10.10
C THR A 192 -12.74 7.73 -10.11
N VAL A 193 -13.93 8.24 -9.76
CA VAL A 193 -15.20 7.53 -9.81
C VAL A 193 -16.13 8.29 -10.75
N ALA A 194 -16.73 7.58 -11.71
CA ALA A 194 -17.74 8.17 -12.59
C ALA A 194 -19.02 8.47 -11.80
N VAL A 195 -19.42 9.75 -11.78
CA VAL A 195 -20.61 10.23 -11.07
C VAL A 195 -21.34 11.23 -11.95
N PRO A 196 -22.67 11.38 -11.86
CA PRO A 196 -23.35 12.46 -12.56
C PRO A 196 -22.81 13.83 -12.13
N PRO A 197 -22.83 14.86 -12.99
CA PRO A 197 -22.58 16.22 -12.55
C PRO A 197 -23.62 16.67 -11.51
N GLY A 198 -23.19 17.35 -10.46
CA GLY A 198 -24.04 17.74 -9.34
C GLY A 198 -23.25 18.27 -8.15
N GLU A 199 -23.97 18.56 -7.06
CA GLU A 199 -23.39 18.90 -5.76
C GLU A 199 -23.76 17.81 -4.77
N TYR A 200 -22.76 17.28 -4.06
CA TYR A 200 -22.90 16.08 -3.25
C TYR A 200 -22.41 16.31 -1.83
N PRO A 201 -23.23 16.03 -0.80
CA PRO A 201 -22.83 16.25 0.59
C PRO A 201 -21.68 15.32 1.00
N VAL A 202 -20.77 15.88 1.80
CA VAL A 202 -19.61 15.19 2.36
C VAL A 202 -19.80 15.06 3.87
N THR A 203 -19.75 13.83 4.36
CA THR A 203 -19.82 13.52 5.79
C THR A 203 -18.49 12.95 6.26
N LEU A 204 -17.96 13.48 7.37
CA LEU A 204 -16.80 12.92 8.06
C LEU A 204 -17.27 12.05 9.22
N ALA A 205 -16.71 10.84 9.33
CA ALA A 205 -16.76 10.06 10.55
C ALA A 205 -15.58 10.47 11.43
N LEU A 206 -15.87 11.05 12.58
CA LEU A 206 -14.89 11.61 13.51
C LEU A 206 -14.72 10.66 14.70
N LEU A 207 -13.52 10.14 14.89
CA LEU A 207 -13.17 9.32 16.04
C LEU A 207 -12.61 10.22 17.15
N ARG A 208 -13.42 10.45 18.18
CA ARG A 208 -13.07 11.27 19.34
C ARG A 208 -12.55 10.39 20.48
N ARG A 209 -11.34 10.72 20.95
CA ARG A 209 -10.83 10.29 22.25
C ARG A 209 -10.05 11.43 22.88
N THR A 210 -10.59 12.04 23.93
CA THR A 210 -9.95 13.14 24.64
C THR A 210 -8.47 12.85 24.96
N PRO A 211 -7.53 13.74 24.57
CA PRO A 211 -7.74 15.06 23.94
C PRO A 211 -7.85 15.06 22.39
N TRP A 212 -7.73 13.90 21.74
CA TRP A 212 -7.61 13.75 20.30
C TRP A 212 -8.95 13.65 19.55
N LEU A 213 -8.97 14.21 18.35
CA LEU A 213 -10.00 14.03 17.33
C LEU A 213 -9.31 13.64 16.03
N ARG A 214 -9.75 12.56 15.37
CA ARG A 214 -9.22 12.16 14.06
C ARG A 214 -10.35 11.81 13.11
N VAL A 215 -10.15 12.06 11.82
CA VAL A 215 -11.08 11.57 10.80
C VAL A 215 -10.83 10.07 10.61
N ALA A 216 -11.85 9.25 10.86
CA ALA A 216 -11.82 7.81 10.65
C ALA A 216 -12.20 7.42 9.22
N ALA A 217 -13.13 8.17 8.63
CA ALA A 217 -13.56 7.99 7.26
C ALA A 217 -14.22 9.26 6.74
N ALA A 218 -14.30 9.40 5.42
CA ALA A 218 -15.04 10.47 4.76
C ALA A 218 -15.92 9.89 3.64
N LYS A 219 -17.14 10.39 3.49
CA LYS A 219 -18.13 9.88 2.53
C LYS A 219 -18.72 10.99 1.69
N VAL A 220 -18.68 10.82 0.37
CA VAL A 220 -19.53 11.55 -0.57
C VAL A 220 -20.81 10.75 -0.79
N THR A 221 -21.97 11.34 -0.52
CA THR A 221 -23.27 10.68 -0.79
C THR A 221 -23.81 11.14 -2.13
N LEU A 222 -23.94 10.22 -3.08
CA LEU A 222 -24.37 10.49 -4.46
C LEU A 222 -25.88 10.26 -4.64
N LEU A 223 -26.40 9.24 -3.96
CA LEU A 223 -27.81 8.87 -3.92
C LEU A 223 -28.22 8.61 -2.47
N ASP A 224 -29.43 9.04 -2.11
CA ASP A 224 -30.00 8.78 -0.79
C ASP A 224 -30.58 7.35 -0.72
N ALA A 225 -29.69 6.36 -0.81
CA ALA A 225 -30.01 4.94 -0.72
C ALA A 225 -28.81 4.17 -0.11
N PRO A 226 -29.06 3.16 0.73
CA PRO A 226 -27.98 2.33 1.27
C PRO A 226 -27.30 1.54 0.14
N PRO A 227 -25.96 1.36 0.19
CA PRO A 227 -25.26 0.49 -0.75
C PRO A 227 -25.77 -0.95 -0.68
N HIS A 228 -25.96 -1.57 -1.84
CA HIS A 228 -26.25 -3.00 -2.01
C HIS A 228 -24.96 -3.83 -2.02
N ALA A 229 -23.91 -3.28 -2.62
CA ALA A 229 -22.59 -3.92 -2.72
C ALA A 229 -21.49 -2.88 -2.60
N TRP A 230 -20.30 -3.32 -2.20
CA TRP A 230 -19.10 -2.50 -2.11
C TRP A 230 -18.03 -3.04 -3.05
N GLU A 231 -17.31 -2.13 -3.70
CA GLU A 231 -16.12 -2.46 -4.49
C GLU A 231 -15.00 -1.47 -4.21
N MET A 232 -13.76 -1.90 -4.36
CA MET A 232 -12.61 -1.00 -4.32
C MET A 232 -12.67 -0.09 -5.54
N ALA A 233 -12.54 1.22 -5.35
CA ALA A 233 -12.33 2.13 -6.46
C ALA A 233 -10.93 1.82 -7.02
N LEU A 234 -10.82 1.43 -8.29
CA LEU A 234 -9.56 1.08 -8.97
C LEU A 234 -9.21 2.10 -10.05
N ARG A 235 -7.92 2.28 -10.32
CA ARG A 235 -7.44 2.94 -11.53
C ARG A 235 -7.46 1.95 -12.71
N PRO A 236 -7.49 2.43 -13.97
CA PRO A 236 -7.61 1.55 -15.14
C PRO A 236 -6.50 0.49 -15.27
N ASP A 237 -5.33 0.73 -14.68
CA ASP A 237 -4.14 -0.12 -14.71
C ASP A 237 -3.97 -0.98 -13.44
N GLU A 238 -4.87 -0.87 -12.47
CA GLU A 238 -4.83 -1.64 -11.22
C GLU A 238 -5.66 -2.91 -11.34
N ASP A 239 -5.07 -4.05 -10.93
CA ASP A 239 -5.71 -5.36 -10.94
C ASP A 239 -5.72 -5.95 -9.52
N PRO A 240 -6.90 -6.14 -8.91
CA PRO A 240 -7.01 -6.64 -7.54
C PRO A 240 -6.48 -8.07 -7.38
N GLU A 241 -6.30 -8.84 -8.45
CA GLU A 241 -5.67 -10.17 -8.39
C GLU A 241 -4.17 -10.12 -8.07
N LEU A 242 -3.54 -8.94 -8.18
CA LEU A 242 -2.14 -8.70 -7.86
C LEU A 242 -1.91 -8.33 -6.38
N LEU A 243 -2.99 -8.21 -5.62
CA LEU A 243 -2.98 -7.91 -4.19
C LEU A 243 -2.98 -9.19 -3.35
N GLY A 244 -2.12 -9.20 -2.33
CA GLY A 244 -2.04 -10.23 -1.30
C GLY A 244 -3.01 -10.01 -0.15
N GLU A 245 -2.80 -10.75 0.93
CA GLU A 245 -3.69 -10.70 2.09
C GLU A 245 -3.74 -9.31 2.73
N GLY A 246 -4.93 -8.71 2.78
CA GLY A 246 -5.14 -7.39 3.39
C GLY A 246 -4.55 -6.21 2.60
N GLU A 247 -3.90 -6.44 1.46
CA GLU A 247 -3.42 -5.39 0.58
C GLU A 247 -4.57 -4.72 -0.18
N PHE A 248 -4.36 -3.47 -0.59
CA PHE A 248 -5.35 -2.68 -1.32
C PHE A 248 -4.67 -1.66 -2.22
N TYR A 249 -5.40 -1.20 -3.24
CA TYR A 249 -5.09 0.03 -3.94
C TYR A 249 -5.84 1.19 -3.29
N GLY A 250 -5.11 2.25 -2.93
CA GLY A 250 -5.63 3.36 -2.16
C GLY A 250 -5.32 4.73 -2.75
N VAL A 251 -5.76 5.78 -2.07
CA VAL A 251 -5.23 7.12 -2.23
C VAL A 251 -3.91 7.21 -1.46
N GLY A 252 -2.82 7.53 -2.15
CA GLY A 252 -1.54 7.88 -1.51
C GLY A 252 -1.62 9.28 -0.93
N VAL A 253 -1.09 9.47 0.27
CA VAL A 253 -1.13 10.71 1.04
C VAL A 253 0.27 11.01 1.53
N ASP A 254 0.80 12.18 1.17
CA ASP A 254 2.12 12.67 1.58
C ASP A 254 2.00 13.88 2.51
N THR A 255 1.00 14.74 2.29
CA THR A 255 0.76 15.97 3.05
C THR A 255 -0.04 15.73 4.34
N GLY A 256 -0.48 14.49 4.57
CA GLY A 256 -1.42 14.16 5.65
C GLY A 256 -2.84 14.66 5.37
N THR A 257 -3.17 14.97 4.12
CA THR A 257 -4.49 15.48 3.70
C THR A 257 -5.06 14.64 2.56
N VAL A 258 -6.37 14.40 2.60
CA VAL A 258 -7.12 13.82 1.47
C VAL A 258 -8.19 14.81 1.03
N ALA A 259 -8.46 14.89 -0.27
CA ALA A 259 -9.50 15.73 -0.82
C ALA A 259 -10.46 14.98 -1.75
N PHE A 260 -11.74 15.36 -1.67
CA PHE A 260 -12.73 15.13 -2.71
C PHE A 260 -12.80 16.36 -3.61
N MET A 261 -12.68 16.16 -4.92
CA MET A 261 -12.74 17.24 -5.90
C MET A 261 -13.25 16.75 -7.25
N ASP A 262 -13.62 17.68 -8.13
CA ASP A 262 -13.78 17.34 -9.55
C ASP A 262 -12.43 16.93 -10.15
N ALA A 263 -12.41 15.91 -11.02
CA ALA A 263 -11.18 15.47 -11.69
C ALA A 263 -10.48 16.54 -12.54
N THR A 264 -11.16 17.63 -12.90
CA THR A 264 -10.55 18.76 -13.61
C THR A 264 -10.03 19.86 -12.68
N ARG A 265 -10.18 19.73 -11.36
CA ARG A 265 -9.73 20.74 -10.39
C ARG A 265 -8.20 20.76 -10.32
N THR A 266 -7.62 21.93 -10.55
CA THR A 266 -6.19 22.19 -10.40
C THR A 266 -5.97 23.14 -9.25
N VAL A 267 -5.05 22.86 -8.34
CA VAL A 267 -4.79 23.69 -7.15
C VAL A 267 -3.38 24.29 -7.21
N SER A 268 -3.23 25.53 -6.74
CA SER A 268 -1.91 26.14 -6.55
C SER A 268 -1.39 25.83 -5.15
N GLU A 269 -0.08 25.64 -5.00
CA GLU A 269 0.57 25.38 -3.72
C GLU A 269 0.26 26.45 -2.68
N GLU A 270 0.30 27.73 -3.06
CA GLU A 270 0.00 28.87 -2.16
C GLU A 270 -1.42 28.80 -1.57
N ALA A 271 -2.42 28.45 -2.38
CA ALA A 271 -3.80 28.33 -1.90
C ALA A 271 -3.96 27.12 -0.97
N LEU A 272 -3.27 26.00 -1.26
CA LEU A 272 -3.28 24.85 -0.38
C LEU A 272 -2.64 25.16 0.97
N ASP A 273 -1.48 25.82 0.98
CA ASP A 273 -0.77 26.16 2.21
C ASP A 273 -1.63 27.04 3.13
N GLU A 274 -2.21 28.11 2.60
CA GLU A 274 -2.95 29.09 3.40
C GLU A 274 -4.37 28.65 3.77
N GLU A 275 -5.10 28.02 2.83
CA GLU A 275 -6.54 27.76 2.97
C GLU A 275 -6.87 26.28 3.25
N VAL A 276 -5.91 25.36 3.08
CA VAL A 276 -6.13 23.92 3.34
C VAL A 276 -5.23 23.41 4.46
N PHE A 277 -3.92 23.41 4.27
CA PHE A 277 -2.98 22.80 5.20
C PHE A 277 -2.88 23.57 6.52
N HIS A 278 -2.82 24.90 6.48
CA HIS A 278 -2.80 25.69 7.70
C HIS A 278 -4.06 25.49 8.56
N PRO A 279 -5.30 25.57 8.01
CA PRO A 279 -6.51 25.25 8.77
C PRO A 279 -6.57 23.82 9.30
N LEU A 280 -6.16 22.82 8.51
CA LEU A 280 -6.18 21.41 8.94
C LEU A 280 -5.11 21.06 9.98
N SER A 281 -4.13 21.95 10.21
CA SER A 281 -3.14 21.78 11.28
C SER A 281 -3.69 22.00 12.69
N PHE A 282 -4.92 22.52 12.82
CA PHE A 282 -5.60 22.70 14.09
C PHE A 282 -6.51 21.50 14.43
N ASP A 283 -6.37 20.95 15.64
CA ASP A 283 -7.09 19.74 16.09
C ASP A 283 -8.64 19.83 15.98
N ASP A 284 -9.20 21.02 16.10
CA ASP A 284 -10.65 21.27 16.06
C ASP A 284 -11.20 21.48 14.62
N CYS A 285 -10.34 21.39 13.60
CA CYS A 285 -10.70 21.59 12.19
C CYS A 285 -10.42 20.30 11.38
N PRO A 286 -11.31 19.29 11.43
CA PRO A 286 -11.07 18.01 10.78
C PRO A 286 -11.25 18.05 9.26
N GLY A 287 -11.88 19.09 8.72
CA GLY A 287 -12.15 19.27 7.30
C GLY A 287 -12.37 20.74 6.94
N VAL A 288 -12.03 21.09 5.70
CA VAL A 288 -12.11 22.44 5.15
C VAL A 288 -12.51 22.39 3.68
N GLU A 289 -13.31 23.37 3.25
CA GLU A 289 -13.59 23.62 1.84
C GLU A 289 -12.59 24.64 1.30
N LEU A 290 -11.90 24.31 0.20
CA LEU A 290 -11.28 25.33 -0.64
C LEU A 290 -12.33 25.76 -1.67
N PRO A 291 -12.84 27.01 -1.59
CA PRO A 291 -13.92 27.45 -2.45
C PRO A 291 -13.50 27.44 -3.92
N GLY A 292 -14.48 27.13 -4.77
CA GLY A 292 -14.36 27.25 -6.21
C GLY A 292 -14.76 28.65 -6.71
N THR A 293 -14.76 28.81 -8.02
CA THR A 293 -15.36 29.96 -8.72
C THR A 293 -16.61 29.51 -9.49
N GLU A 294 -17.23 30.39 -10.30
CA GLU A 294 -18.30 29.94 -11.20
C GLU A 294 -17.82 28.87 -12.20
N THR A 295 -16.57 28.99 -12.66
CA THR A 295 -15.99 28.10 -13.68
C THR A 295 -15.15 26.97 -13.12
N GLU A 296 -14.74 27.05 -11.86
CA GLU A 296 -13.87 26.07 -11.21
C GLU A 296 -14.58 25.45 -10.00
N PRO A 297 -14.78 24.12 -9.95
CA PRO A 297 -15.37 23.45 -8.79
C PRO A 297 -14.56 23.64 -7.50
N ASN A 298 -15.25 23.59 -6.37
CA ASN A 298 -14.59 23.58 -5.06
C ASN A 298 -13.88 22.23 -4.82
N LEU A 299 -13.15 22.14 -3.71
CA LEU A 299 -12.71 20.87 -3.15
C LEU A 299 -12.99 20.82 -1.66
N ILE A 300 -13.26 19.61 -1.15
CA ILE A 300 -13.41 19.35 0.27
C ILE A 300 -12.22 18.52 0.73
N ALA A 301 -11.36 19.13 1.56
CA ALA A 301 -10.17 18.51 2.12
C ALA A 301 -10.38 18.15 3.59
N PHE A 302 -9.75 17.08 4.05
CA PHE A 302 -9.82 16.62 5.44
C PHE A 302 -8.52 15.93 5.85
N SER A 303 -8.24 15.93 7.16
CA SER A 303 -7.03 15.32 7.68
C SER A 303 -7.05 13.81 7.47
N ALA A 304 -5.94 13.27 6.97
CA ALA A 304 -5.75 11.84 6.84
C ALA A 304 -5.44 11.25 8.21
N GLY A 305 -6.22 10.26 8.65
CA GLY A 305 -6.29 9.82 10.05
C GLY A 305 -4.92 9.62 10.70
N TRP A 306 -4.05 8.79 10.13
CA TRP A 306 -2.68 8.55 10.60
C TRP A 306 -1.63 9.49 9.97
N GLY A 307 -2.02 10.37 9.06
CA GLY A 307 -1.14 11.22 8.27
C GLY A 307 -0.73 10.56 6.96
N ASP A 308 0.56 10.63 6.65
CA ASP A 308 1.20 10.00 5.49
C ASP A 308 0.90 8.49 5.41
N GLY A 309 0.60 8.00 4.21
CA GLY A 309 0.34 6.59 3.93
C GLY A 309 -0.57 6.36 2.72
N SER A 310 -1.14 5.15 2.64
CA SER A 310 -2.15 4.83 1.63
C SER A 310 -3.46 4.39 2.29
N TYR A 311 -4.58 4.85 1.76
CA TYR A 311 -5.91 4.58 2.32
C TYR A 311 -6.89 4.04 1.27
N PRO A 312 -7.61 2.94 1.53
CA PRO A 312 -8.54 2.37 0.56
C PRO A 312 -9.72 3.31 0.30
N VAL A 313 -10.18 3.29 -0.95
CA VAL A 313 -11.37 4.03 -1.38
C VAL A 313 -12.41 3.02 -1.87
N TRP A 314 -13.62 3.13 -1.34
CA TRP A 314 -14.71 2.20 -1.59
C TRP A 314 -15.85 2.89 -2.32
N ILE A 315 -16.42 2.20 -3.31
CA ILE A 315 -17.63 2.62 -4.02
C ILE A 315 -18.79 1.78 -3.50
N GLY A 316 -19.77 2.44 -2.88
CA GLY A 316 -21.04 1.82 -2.53
C GLY A 316 -21.95 1.82 -3.74
N ARG A 317 -22.27 0.65 -4.27
CA ARG A 317 -23.13 0.46 -5.46
C ARG A 317 -24.58 0.24 -5.05
N THR A 318 -25.51 0.88 -5.74
CA THR A 318 -26.95 0.59 -5.62
C THR A 318 -27.29 -0.76 -6.26
N GLU A 319 -28.51 -1.24 -6.07
CA GLU A 319 -29.01 -2.47 -6.71
C GLU A 319 -28.89 -2.42 -8.24
N ASP A 320 -29.10 -1.23 -8.84
CA ASP A 320 -28.97 -1.00 -10.28
C ASP A 320 -27.50 -0.80 -10.75
N GLY A 321 -26.52 -0.95 -9.86
CA GLY A 321 -25.09 -0.82 -10.16
C GLY A 321 -24.57 0.63 -10.26
N GLN A 322 -25.39 1.62 -9.94
CA GLN A 322 -24.95 3.03 -9.90
C GLN A 322 -24.10 3.28 -8.65
N ALA A 323 -23.16 4.24 -8.71
CA ALA A 323 -22.46 4.68 -7.52
C ALA A 323 -23.42 5.47 -6.62
N GLY A 324 -23.76 4.92 -5.45
CA GLY A 324 -24.60 5.56 -4.44
C GLY A 324 -23.79 6.37 -3.43
N CYS A 325 -22.56 5.96 -3.12
CA CYS A 325 -21.62 6.75 -2.33
C CYS A 325 -20.17 6.37 -2.64
N VAL A 326 -19.24 7.24 -2.25
CA VAL A 326 -17.79 6.98 -2.28
C VAL A 326 -17.23 7.25 -0.89
N VAL A 327 -16.46 6.31 -0.35
CA VAL A 327 -15.91 6.37 1.00
C VAL A 327 -14.40 6.26 0.96
N VAL A 328 -13.70 7.16 1.65
CA VAL A 328 -12.29 6.98 2.04
C VAL A 328 -12.27 6.42 3.45
N ASP A 329 -11.68 5.24 3.64
CA ASP A 329 -11.50 4.62 4.94
C ASP A 329 -10.06 4.84 5.42
N LEU A 330 -9.89 5.58 6.52
CA LEU A 330 -8.58 5.98 7.05
C LEU A 330 -7.99 4.94 8.01
N ARG A 331 -8.61 3.75 8.11
CA ARG A 331 -8.09 2.56 8.81
C ARG A 331 -7.68 2.82 10.27
N LEU A 332 -8.41 3.71 10.97
CA LEU A 332 -8.13 4.03 12.37
C LEU A 332 -8.50 2.91 13.35
N TYR A 333 -9.45 2.05 12.96
CA TYR A 333 -9.80 0.86 13.72
C TYR A 333 -10.35 -0.20 12.76
N PRO A 334 -10.02 -1.48 12.99
CA PRO A 334 -10.63 -2.55 12.21
C PRO A 334 -12.13 -2.57 12.46
N SER A 335 -12.91 -2.91 11.43
CA SER A 335 -14.33 -3.20 11.63
C SER A 335 -14.48 -4.40 12.57
N ASP A 336 -15.60 -4.52 13.27
CA ASP A 336 -15.80 -5.58 14.28
C ASP A 336 -15.74 -7.00 13.68
N GLU A 337 -15.84 -7.14 12.36
CA GLU A 337 -15.63 -8.39 11.63
C GLU A 337 -14.14 -8.66 11.29
N GLU A 338 -13.32 -7.62 11.05
CA GLU A 338 -11.86 -7.76 10.88
C GLU A 338 -11.17 -8.21 12.18
N LYS A 339 -11.71 -7.86 13.35
CA LYS A 339 -11.22 -8.33 14.66
C LYS A 339 -11.34 -9.85 14.86
N GLN A 340 -12.12 -10.53 14.03
CA GLN A 340 -12.25 -11.99 14.07
C GLN A 340 -11.16 -12.71 13.25
N VAL A 341 -10.34 -11.97 12.50
CA VAL A 341 -9.16 -12.48 11.79
C VAL A 341 -7.89 -12.07 12.57
N PRO A 342 -7.11 -13.02 13.11
CA PRO A 342 -5.90 -12.67 13.85
C PRO A 342 -4.83 -12.10 12.90
N GLY A 343 -4.40 -10.85 13.12
CA GLY A 343 -3.14 -10.34 12.55
C GLY A 343 -3.20 -9.24 11.49
N GLY A 344 -4.29 -8.46 11.38
CA GLY A 344 -4.36 -7.35 10.43
C GLY A 344 -3.20 -6.35 10.60
N PRO A 345 -2.33 -6.14 9.59
CA PRO A 345 -1.27 -5.16 9.66
C PRO A 345 -1.87 -3.75 9.61
N GLY A 346 -1.34 -2.84 10.43
CA GLY A 346 -1.59 -1.41 10.26
C GLY A 346 -1.13 -0.92 8.88
N PRO A 347 -1.42 0.34 8.52
CA PRO A 347 -1.05 0.88 7.22
C PRO A 347 0.46 0.69 6.96
N SER A 348 0.81 0.13 5.81
CA SER A 348 2.19 0.03 5.35
C SER A 348 2.72 1.42 4.98
N PRO A 349 3.93 1.80 5.42
CA PRO A 349 4.59 2.99 4.91
C PRO A 349 4.90 2.80 3.41
N ALA A 350 4.68 3.87 2.63
CA ALA A 350 4.90 3.90 1.19
C ALA A 350 6.37 3.70 0.79
#